data_AF-A0A8J4PZL2-F1
#
_entry.id   AF-A0A8J4PZL2-F1
#
_cell.length_a   1.000
_cell.length_b   1.000
_cell.length_c   1.000
_cell.angle_alpha   90.00
_cell.angle_beta   90.00
_cell.angle_gamma   90.00
#
_symmetry.space_group_name_H-M   'P 1'
#
loop_
_entity.id
_entity.type
_entity.pdbx_description
1 polymer ?
#
loop_
_entity_poly.entity_id
_entity_poly.type
_entity_poly.pdbx_seq_one_letter_code
_entity_poly.pdbx_strand_id
1 'polypeptide(L)'
;MDRITQLQDKLDDMFYIFGTCIGVLQRDAPPVSFKEQNELSFSQEWGHQIGDMATQVIDTSKLIESYIDSLPGLKKTETEQYENLKSLNSESNDTLKELKLTKSEAIEMLKLVKESIRYISEESKLIEDQS
;
A
#
# COMPACT_ATOMS: atom_id res chain seq x y z
N MET A 1 -4.60 2.83 -3.46
CA MET A 1 -3.86 3.10 -4.70
C MET A 1 -3.06 1.85 -5.02
N ASP A 2 -3.12 1.35 -6.25
CA ASP A 2 -2.43 0.13 -6.66
C ASP A 2 -0.91 0.27 -6.47
N ARG A 3 -0.23 -0.81 -6.05
CA ARG A 3 1.23 -0.81 -5.81
C ARG A 3 2.00 -0.68 -7.11
N ILE A 4 1.44 -1.19 -8.22
CA ILE A 4 2.02 -1.01 -9.55
C ILE A 4 1.92 0.46 -9.96
N THR A 5 0.78 1.12 -9.73
CA THR A 5 0.66 2.57 -9.97
C THR A 5 1.66 3.38 -9.15
N GLN A 6 1.86 3.05 -7.86
CA GLN A 6 2.88 3.72 -7.04
C GLN A 6 4.30 3.51 -7.58
N LEU A 7 4.61 2.33 -8.11
CA LEU A 7 5.90 2.05 -8.74
C LEU A 7 6.08 2.87 -10.03
N GLN A 8 5.03 3.00 -10.83
CA GLN A 8 5.02 3.83 -12.04
C GLN A 8 5.29 5.29 -11.68
N ASP A 9 4.61 5.84 -10.67
CA ASP A 9 4.82 7.22 -10.21
C ASP A 9 6.29 7.44 -9.78
N LYS A 10 6.91 6.46 -9.11
CA LYS A 10 8.33 6.54 -8.70
C LYS A 10 9.31 6.42 -9.85
N LEU A 11 8.95 5.71 -10.89
CA LEU A 11 9.74 5.61 -12.11
C LEU A 11 9.67 6.91 -12.91
N ASP A 12 8.49 7.54 -12.96
CA ASP A 12 8.30 8.86 -13.56
C ASP A 12 9.07 9.96 -12.80
N ASP A 13 9.04 9.93 -11.46
CA ASP A 13 9.86 10.81 -10.60
C ASP A 13 11.36 10.66 -10.95
N MET A 14 11.85 9.43 -11.15
CA MET A 14 13.24 9.17 -11.51
C MET A 14 13.59 9.76 -12.89
N PHE A 15 12.72 9.61 -13.88
CA PHE A 15 12.94 10.20 -15.20
C PHE A 15 12.94 11.72 -15.18
N TYR A 16 12.10 12.32 -14.34
CA TYR A 16 12.11 13.76 -14.13
C TYR A 16 13.43 14.24 -13.52
N ILE A 17 13.97 13.51 -12.53
CA ILE A 17 15.28 13.79 -11.93
C ILE A 17 16.38 13.67 -12.99
N PHE A 18 16.39 12.60 -13.79
CA PHE A 18 17.37 12.43 -14.88
C PHE A 18 17.32 13.59 -15.88
N GLY A 19 16.12 13.98 -16.34
CA GLY A 19 15.96 15.11 -17.25
C GLY A 19 16.47 16.41 -16.65
N THR A 20 16.20 16.63 -15.37
CA THR A 20 16.67 17.81 -14.62
C THR A 20 18.18 17.80 -14.46
N CYS A 21 18.79 16.69 -14.03
CA CYS A 21 20.23 16.55 -13.86
C CYS A 21 20.96 16.75 -15.19
N ILE A 22 20.51 16.11 -16.27
CA ILE A 22 21.10 16.26 -17.61
C ILE A 22 20.96 17.72 -18.08
N GLY A 23 19.80 18.35 -17.88
CA GLY A 23 19.59 19.75 -18.25
C GLY A 23 20.50 20.71 -17.51
N VAL A 24 20.68 20.54 -16.19
CA VAL A 24 21.61 21.34 -15.40
C VAL A 24 23.05 21.08 -15.84
N LEU A 25 23.43 19.82 -16.04
CA LEU A 25 24.76 19.43 -16.51
C LEU A 25 25.12 20.08 -17.84
N GLN A 26 24.18 20.15 -18.78
CA GLN A 26 24.39 20.79 -20.07
C GLN A 26 24.41 22.31 -19.99
N ARG A 27 23.53 22.91 -19.19
CA ARG A 27 23.41 24.37 -19.04
C ARG A 27 24.68 24.99 -18.46
N ASP A 28 25.22 24.35 -17.44
CA ASP A 28 26.29 24.88 -16.60
C ASP A 28 27.63 24.18 -16.90
N ALA A 29 27.70 23.40 -18.01
CA ALA A 29 28.90 22.71 -18.45
C ALA A 29 30.08 23.69 -18.67
N PRO A 30 31.24 23.49 -18.03
CA PRO A 30 32.39 24.34 -18.26
C PRO A 30 32.98 24.10 -19.67
N PRO A 31 33.50 25.15 -20.34
CA PRO A 31 34.13 24.99 -21.65
C PRO A 31 35.42 24.17 -21.52
N VAL A 32 35.57 23.15 -22.38
CA VAL A 32 36.74 22.26 -22.37
C VAL A 32 37.78 22.78 -23.37
N SER A 33 39.02 23.00 -22.92
CA SER A 33 40.16 23.36 -23.79
C SER A 33 40.83 22.11 -24.35
N PHE A 34 41.10 22.07 -25.66
CA PHE A 34 41.87 21.00 -26.32
C PHE A 34 43.39 21.14 -26.17
N LYS A 35 43.88 22.27 -25.63
CA LYS A 35 45.30 22.46 -25.32
C LYS A 35 45.54 22.12 -23.86
N GLU A 36 46.51 21.24 -23.61
CA GLU A 36 46.99 20.71 -22.31
C GLU A 36 47.48 21.77 -21.30
N GLN A 37 47.16 23.04 -21.48
CA GLN A 37 47.52 24.13 -20.59
C GLN A 37 46.29 24.99 -20.31
N ASN A 38 45.47 24.51 -19.40
CA ASN A 38 45.02 25.29 -18.26
C ASN A 38 44.27 24.32 -17.36
N GLU A 39 44.63 24.34 -16.07
CA GLU A 39 43.77 23.77 -15.05
C GLU A 39 42.38 24.37 -15.24
N LEU A 40 41.46 23.58 -15.79
CA LEU A 40 40.06 23.92 -15.80
C LEU A 40 39.70 24.05 -14.32
N SER A 41 39.46 25.28 -13.87
CA SER A 41 38.90 25.53 -12.55
C SER A 41 37.45 25.04 -12.59
N PHE A 42 37.30 23.72 -12.46
CA PHE A 42 36.04 23.15 -12.03
C PHE A 42 35.69 23.87 -10.73
N SER A 43 34.62 24.66 -10.75
CA SER A 43 34.15 25.25 -9.50
C SER A 43 33.88 24.08 -8.56
N GLN A 44 34.38 24.18 -7.34
CA GLN A 44 34.16 23.15 -6.32
C GLN A 44 32.65 22.89 -6.12
N GLU A 45 31.85 23.93 -6.38
CA GLU A 45 30.39 23.91 -6.46
C GLU A 45 29.85 23.00 -7.57
N TRP A 46 30.42 23.00 -8.78
CA TRP A 46 30.01 22.11 -9.88
C TRP A 46 30.24 20.64 -9.55
N GLY A 47 31.40 20.32 -8.97
CA GLY A 47 31.72 18.96 -8.54
C GLY A 47 30.80 18.48 -7.41
N HIS A 48 30.46 19.36 -6.47
CA HIS A 48 29.52 19.05 -5.39
C HIS A 48 28.09 18.82 -5.92
N GLN A 49 27.63 19.68 -6.84
CA GLN A 49 26.33 19.53 -7.49
C GLN A 49 26.20 18.22 -8.27
N ILE A 50 27.25 17.80 -8.99
CA ILE A 50 27.27 16.49 -9.66
C ILE A 50 27.16 15.35 -8.63
N GLY A 51 27.88 15.44 -7.52
CA GLY A 51 27.85 14.46 -6.45
C GLY A 51 26.46 14.33 -5.82
N ASP A 52 25.79 15.45 -5.55
CA ASP A 52 24.45 15.48 -4.99
C ASP A 52 23.41 14.92 -5.98
N MET A 53 23.52 15.25 -7.27
CA MET A 53 22.66 14.70 -8.33
C MET A 53 22.84 13.19 -8.46
N ALA A 54 24.08 12.71 -8.47
CA ALA A 54 24.38 11.27 -8.53
C ALA A 54 23.82 10.53 -7.31
N THR A 55 23.93 11.13 -6.12
CA THR A 55 23.37 10.59 -4.89
C THR A 55 21.85 10.49 -4.96
N GLN A 56 21.17 11.52 -5.45
CA GLN A 56 19.70 11.51 -5.63
C GLN A 56 19.23 10.43 -6.60
N VAL A 57 19.95 10.21 -7.71
CA VAL A 57 19.63 9.13 -8.66
C VAL A 57 19.80 7.76 -8.01
N ILE A 58 20.89 7.55 -7.26
CA ILE A 58 21.16 6.28 -6.56
C ILE A 58 20.09 6.01 -5.50
N ASP A 59 19.73 7.01 -4.72
CA ASP A 59 18.72 6.86 -3.66
C ASP A 59 17.33 6.58 -4.25
N THR A 60 16.98 7.23 -5.35
CA THR A 60 15.73 6.97 -6.07
C THR A 60 15.73 5.56 -6.67
N SER A 61 16.86 5.09 -7.21
CA SER A 61 17.00 3.72 -7.72
C SER A 61 16.85 2.67 -6.62
N LYS A 62 17.47 2.87 -5.45
CA LYS A 62 17.33 1.98 -4.29
C LYS A 62 15.89 1.95 -3.78
N LEU A 63 15.21 3.10 -3.80
CA LEU A 63 13.80 3.18 -3.43
C LEU A 63 12.96 2.32 -4.37
N ILE A 64 13.16 2.44 -5.69
CA ILE A 64 12.48 1.62 -6.71
C ILE A 64 12.72 0.12 -6.46
N GLU A 65 13.95 -0.30 -6.19
CA GLU A 65 14.27 -1.69 -5.84
C GLU A 65 13.51 -2.16 -4.60
N SER A 66 13.48 -1.35 -3.53
CA SER A 66 12.70 -1.67 -2.34
C SER A 66 11.19 -1.78 -2.63
N TYR A 67 10.65 -0.98 -3.56
CA TYR A 67 9.26 -1.08 -3.98
C TYR A 67 9.01 -2.37 -4.76
N ILE A 68 9.92 -2.77 -5.65
CA ILE A 68 9.86 -4.03 -6.38
C ILE A 68 9.86 -5.22 -5.41
N ASP A 69 10.74 -5.22 -4.42
CA ASP A 69 10.80 -6.27 -3.39
C ASP A 69 9.54 -6.33 -2.53
N SER A 70 8.86 -5.20 -2.35
CA SER A 70 7.60 -5.10 -1.61
C SER A 70 6.37 -5.56 -2.42
N LEU A 71 6.51 -5.87 -3.71
CA LEU A 71 5.38 -6.25 -4.55
C LEU A 71 4.81 -7.61 -4.12
N PRO A 72 3.53 -7.67 -3.71
CA PRO A 72 2.90 -8.91 -3.31
C PRO A 72 2.76 -9.83 -4.52
N GLY A 73 3.16 -11.09 -4.37
CA GLY A 73 3.03 -12.10 -5.41
C GLY A 73 4.18 -12.17 -6.42
N LEU A 74 5.20 -11.30 -6.34
CA LEU A 74 6.35 -11.30 -7.26
C LEU A 74 7.14 -12.63 -7.23
N LYS A 75 7.10 -13.35 -6.10
CA LYS A 75 7.77 -14.64 -5.90
C LYS A 75 6.87 -15.87 -6.09
N LYS A 76 5.57 -15.68 -6.35
CA LYS A 76 4.60 -16.76 -6.47
C LYS A 76 4.29 -17.03 -7.94
N THR A 77 4.23 -18.30 -8.32
CA THR A 77 3.76 -18.69 -9.65
C THR A 77 2.25 -18.46 -9.78
N GLU A 78 1.76 -18.25 -11.00
CA GLU A 78 0.32 -18.03 -11.27
C GLU A 78 -0.55 -19.16 -10.69
N THR A 79 -0.06 -20.40 -10.77
CA THR A 79 -0.71 -21.58 -10.22
C THR A 79 -0.83 -21.53 -8.69
N GLU A 80 0.23 -21.12 -7.98
CA GLU A 80 0.20 -20.94 -6.52
C GLU A 80 -0.71 -19.78 -6.11
N GLN A 81 -0.75 -18.71 -6.89
CA GLN A 81 -1.67 -17.60 -6.63
C GLN A 81 -3.13 -18.04 -6.78
N TYR A 82 -3.43 -18.84 -7.80
CA TYR A 82 -4.77 -19.40 -8.02
C TYR A 82 -5.17 -20.39 -6.92
N GLU A 83 -4.27 -21.28 -6.48
CA GLU A 83 -4.54 -22.19 -5.36
C GLU A 83 -4.78 -21.44 -4.06
N ASN A 84 -4.00 -20.39 -3.77
CA ASN A 84 -4.22 -19.52 -2.62
C ASN A 84 -5.59 -18.84 -2.69
N LEU A 85 -5.99 -18.33 -3.87
CA LEU A 85 -7.32 -17.73 -4.07
C LEU A 85 -8.43 -18.76 -3.85
N LYS A 86 -8.26 -19.99 -4.35
CA LYS A 86 -9.23 -21.07 -4.17
C LYS A 86 -9.36 -21.47 -2.70
N SER A 87 -8.24 -21.59 -1.99
CA SER A 87 -8.21 -21.87 -0.55
C SER A 87 -8.91 -20.76 0.25
N LEU A 88 -8.56 -19.50 -0.02
CA LEU A 88 -9.14 -18.34 0.63
C LEU A 88 -10.66 -18.25 0.39
N ASN A 89 -11.12 -18.57 -0.81
CA ASN A 89 -12.55 -18.60 -1.13
C ASN A 89 -13.28 -19.72 -0.35
N SER A 90 -12.65 -20.89 -0.20
CA SER A 90 -13.20 -21.97 0.62
C SER A 90 -13.31 -21.55 2.09
N GLU A 91 -12.24 -21.01 2.66
CA GLU A 91 -12.19 -20.54 4.05
C GLU A 91 -13.22 -19.43 4.31
N SER A 92 -13.33 -18.47 3.38
CA SER A 92 -14.33 -17.41 3.43
C SER A 92 -15.75 -17.97 3.43
N ASN A 93 -16.04 -18.95 2.57
CA ASN A 93 -17.36 -19.59 2.54
C ASN A 93 -17.69 -20.35 3.82
N ASP A 94 -16.72 -21.03 4.42
CA ASP A 94 -16.95 -21.77 5.67
C ASP A 94 -17.15 -20.81 6.85
N THR A 95 -16.36 -19.74 6.92
CA THR A 95 -16.56 -18.66 7.90
C THR A 95 -17.93 -18.00 7.73
N LEU A 96 -18.38 -17.81 6.49
CA LEU A 96 -19.72 -17.28 6.20
C LEU A 96 -20.84 -18.20 6.67
N LYS A 97 -20.67 -19.53 6.56
CA LYS A 97 -21.65 -20.50 7.07
C LYS A 97 -21.71 -20.45 8.59
N GLU A 98 -20.56 -20.44 9.25
CA GLU A 98 -20.48 -20.34 10.71
C GLU A 98 -21.12 -19.05 11.20
N LEU A 99 -20.78 -17.92 10.59
CA LEU A 99 -21.36 -16.62 10.91
C LEU A 99 -22.89 -16.60 10.70
N LYS A 100 -23.41 -17.28 9.67
CA LYS A 100 -24.86 -17.42 9.45
C LYS A 100 -25.52 -18.25 10.56
N LEU A 101 -24.88 -19.33 10.99
CA LEU A 101 -25.39 -20.18 12.06
C LEU A 101 -25.45 -19.40 13.38
N THR A 102 -24.33 -18.81 13.80
CA THR A 102 -24.27 -18.00 15.02
C THR A 102 -25.26 -16.84 14.99
N LYS A 103 -25.43 -16.19 13.82
CA LYS A 103 -26.44 -15.14 13.65
C LYS A 103 -27.86 -15.69 13.84
N SER A 104 -28.17 -16.88 13.32
CA SER A 104 -29.48 -17.50 13.50
C SER A 104 -29.75 -17.82 14.97
N GLU A 105 -28.79 -18.42 15.66
CA GLU A 105 -28.88 -18.75 17.09
C GLU A 105 -29.07 -17.49 17.94
N ALA A 106 -28.32 -16.41 17.63
CA ALA A 106 -28.47 -15.13 18.32
C ALA A 106 -29.87 -14.51 18.12
N ILE A 107 -30.44 -14.62 16.91
CA ILE A 107 -31.80 -14.15 16.63
C ILE A 107 -32.83 -14.96 17.42
N GLU A 108 -32.66 -16.29 17.49
CA GLU A 108 -33.57 -17.16 18.24
C GLU A 108 -33.51 -16.87 19.74
N MET A 109 -32.30 -16.73 20.30
CA MET A 109 -32.10 -16.35 21.69
C MET A 109 -32.74 -14.99 22.00
N LEU A 110 -32.58 -14.00 21.11
CA LEU A 110 -33.20 -12.69 21.25
C LEU A 110 -34.74 -12.77 21.22
N LYS A 111 -35.30 -13.65 20.39
CA LYS A 111 -36.75 -13.90 20.35
C LYS A 111 -37.25 -14.45 21.69
N LEU A 112 -36.56 -15.45 22.25
CA LEU A 112 -36.89 -16.04 23.55
C LEU A 112 -36.85 -15.00 24.67
N VAL A 113 -35.77 -14.21 24.75
CA VAL A 113 -35.64 -13.13 25.74
C VAL A 113 -36.78 -12.12 25.60
N LYS A 114 -37.12 -11.73 24.37
CA LYS A 114 -38.23 -10.80 24.11
C LYS A 114 -39.58 -11.38 24.53
N GLU A 115 -39.83 -12.65 24.29
CA GLU A 115 -41.05 -13.34 24.73
C GLU A 115 -41.13 -13.44 26.26
N SER A 116 -40.03 -13.76 26.94
CA SER A 116 -39.99 -13.77 28.41
C SER A 116 -40.24 -12.39 29.02
N ILE A 117 -39.63 -11.33 28.48
CA ILE A 117 -39.89 -9.95 28.93
C ILE A 117 -41.36 -9.59 28.70
N ARG A 118 -41.93 -9.97 27.56
CA ARG A 118 -43.35 -9.73 27.27
C ARG A 118 -44.26 -10.44 28.28
N TYR A 119 -43.98 -11.70 28.58
CA TYR A 119 -44.73 -12.48 29.58
C TYR A 119 -44.70 -11.80 30.95
N ILE A 120 -43.51 -11.42 31.44
CA ILE A 120 -43.36 -10.71 32.72
C ILE A 120 -44.12 -9.38 32.69
N SER A 121 -44.06 -8.63 31.59
CA SER A 121 -44.77 -7.36 31.46
C SER A 121 -46.30 -7.52 31.43
N GLU A 122 -46.82 -8.61 30.87
CA GLU A 122 -48.25 -8.92 30.85
C GLU A 122 -48.72 -9.42 32.23
N GLU A 123 -47.91 -10.22 32.93
CA GLU A 123 -48.17 -10.70 34.29
C GLU A 123 -48.19 -9.55 35.31
N SER A 124 -47.21 -8.64 35.25
CA SER A 124 -47.18 -7.45 36.12
C SER A 124 -48.41 -6.56 35.95
N LYS A 125 -48.94 -6.42 34.73
CA LYS A 125 -50.17 -5.64 34.48
C LYS A 125 -51.42 -6.28 35.10
N LEU A 126 -51.52 -7.60 35.07
CA LEU A 126 -52.64 -8.32 35.67
C LEU A 126 -52.65 -8.21 37.20
N ILE A 127 -51.47 -8.07 37.82
CA ILE A 127 -51.33 -7.84 39.26
C ILE A 127 -51.73 -6.40 39.65
N GLU A 128 -51.39 -5.41 38.81
CA GLU A 128 -51.83 -4.02 39.00
C GLU A 128 -53.36 -3.84 38.83
N ASP A 129 -53.99 -4.55 37.90
CA ASP A 129 -55.45 -4.49 37.69
C ASP A 129 -56.28 -5.23 38.77
N GLN A 130 -55.64 -6.01 39.66
CA GLN A 130 -56.30 -6.74 40.75
C GLN A 130 -56.10 -6.12 42.15
N SER A 131 -55.34 -5.02 42.28
CA SER A 131 -55.23 -4.19 43.50
C SER A 131 -56.06 -2.92 43.40
#